data_AF-A0A2S5WMD7-F1
#
_entry.id   AF-A0A2S5WMD7-F1
#
_cell.length_a   1.000
_cell.length_b   1.000
_cell.length_c   1.000
_cell.angle_alpha   90.00
_cell.angle_beta   90.00
_cell.angle_gamma   90.00
#
_symmetry.space_group_name_H-M   'P 1'
#
loop_
_entity.id
_entity.type
_entity.pdbx_description
1 polymer ?
#
loop_
_entity_poly.entity_id
_entity_poly.type
_entity_poly.pdbx_seq_one_letter_code
_entity_poly.pdbx_strand_id
1 'polypeptide(L)'
;MRSFWLSLLAAVAGGLLLRAAFPGPALWPLAFVGTGLVLCSLMHRSAGGALLVGLASGLSYYFPLIAWASLFLGPVPWSALSILSSLFWAGGAVLIALAYRRVTARWETGPKRLLLVPAAVAGLWTLREGIYSAWPYGGFAWGRVAQSQSASPFAELVSWLGLSGMGFVMVFLVALVLELGRSRARPLTWATAAAAILVVTAVPLFPTNTIGSARIAAVQGDTPEAAYFVEGDPGDVFLGHVNATRTIPDDADVDVILWPEGSIDLNPDASPGVRRTLDQLSDSYGAPIVANTVTVEPGETQADDRFFNSQFVWDAENGWGEQYDKKHPIPFGEYVPDRDFWYSLAPDLIGMIGRGYSPGERDSILEIGDIKAGTYICYDIVDDVLIRDAVLGGATVLFAPSNNADFGKTDEPAQQLAFARLRSMETGRSLVQASTVGMSAIYSPEGRTLAELPWYEPGVMIVDVPLADGMTPAVLLGRGIEITLGMLGLGLLIGAGSSKTQRMRDSATRIRLR
;
A
#
# COMPACT_ATOMS: atom_id res chain seq x y z
N MET A 1 -13.91 -5.18 -28.28
CA MET A 1 -14.00 -4.14 -29.35
C MET A 1 -13.01 -4.51 -30.45
N ARG A 2 -13.34 -4.39 -31.74
CA ARG A 2 -12.40 -4.75 -32.83
C ARG A 2 -11.60 -3.55 -33.36
N SER A 3 -12.17 -2.34 -33.37
CA SER A 3 -11.45 -1.12 -33.73
C SER A 3 -10.33 -0.83 -32.72
N PHE A 4 -9.14 -0.49 -33.21
CA PHE A 4 -8.01 -0.09 -32.38
C PHE A 4 -8.31 1.21 -31.65
N TRP A 5 -8.81 2.24 -32.34
CA TRP A 5 -9.14 3.54 -31.77
C TRP A 5 -10.18 3.46 -30.66
N LEU A 6 -11.24 2.66 -30.83
CA LEU A 6 -12.22 2.43 -29.76
C LEU A 6 -11.60 1.73 -28.55
N SER A 7 -10.63 0.83 -28.78
CA SER A 7 -9.92 0.18 -27.67
C SER A 7 -9.02 1.16 -26.93
N LEU A 8 -8.35 2.05 -27.65
CA LEU A 8 -7.52 3.10 -27.07
C LEU A 8 -8.35 4.06 -26.22
N LEU A 9 -9.50 4.53 -26.74
CA LEU A 9 -10.42 5.39 -25.98
C LEU A 9 -10.96 4.69 -24.74
N ALA A 10 -11.38 3.43 -24.86
CA ALA A 10 -11.84 2.64 -23.72
C ALA A 10 -10.72 2.40 -22.68
N ALA A 11 -9.48 2.22 -23.12
CA ALA A 11 -8.34 2.05 -22.22
C ALA A 11 -8.03 3.33 -21.42
N VAL A 12 -8.02 4.48 -22.08
CA VAL A 12 -7.82 5.79 -21.43
C VAL A 12 -8.98 6.10 -20.47
N ALA A 13 -10.22 5.92 -20.92
CA ALA A 13 -11.39 6.09 -20.05
C ALA A 13 -11.35 5.11 -18.87
N GLY A 14 -10.93 3.86 -19.11
CA GLY A 14 -10.79 2.84 -18.07
C GLY A 14 -9.77 3.21 -17.00
N GLY A 15 -8.60 3.73 -17.39
CA GLY A 15 -7.58 4.20 -16.45
C GLY A 15 -8.03 5.42 -15.64
N LEU A 16 -8.68 6.40 -16.27
CA LEU A 16 -9.22 7.58 -15.58
C LEU A 16 -10.36 7.23 -14.60
N LEU A 17 -11.27 6.33 -14.99
CA LEU A 17 -12.33 5.85 -14.10
C LEU A 17 -11.77 5.04 -12.93
N LEU A 18 -10.73 4.23 -13.16
CA LEU A 18 -10.06 3.51 -12.10
C LEU A 18 -9.40 4.50 -11.13
N ARG A 19 -8.74 5.56 -11.62
CA ARG A 19 -8.20 6.65 -10.78
C ARG A 19 -9.28 7.33 -9.94
N ALA A 20 -10.45 7.59 -10.51
CA ALA A 20 -11.56 8.20 -9.77
C ALA A 20 -12.10 7.30 -8.64
N ALA A 21 -11.79 6.01 -8.65
CA ALA A 21 -12.15 5.09 -7.57
C ALA A 21 -11.20 5.17 -6.37
N PHE A 22 -10.01 5.76 -6.53
CA PHE A 22 -9.03 5.87 -5.45
C PHE A 22 -9.40 6.99 -4.47
N PRO A 23 -8.86 6.94 -3.24
CA PRO A 23 -9.01 7.99 -2.24
C PRO A 23 -8.64 9.38 -2.80
N GLY A 24 -9.34 10.41 -2.30
CA GLY A 24 -9.51 11.71 -2.95
C GLY A 24 -10.95 11.83 -3.47
N PRO A 25 -11.28 11.36 -4.68
CA PRO A 25 -12.67 11.27 -5.14
C PRO A 25 -13.49 10.13 -4.50
N ALA A 26 -12.84 9.02 -4.13
CA ALA A 26 -13.43 7.87 -3.42
C ALA A 26 -14.68 7.24 -4.08
N LEU A 27 -14.80 7.31 -5.42
CA LEU A 27 -15.92 6.73 -6.17
C LEU A 27 -15.69 5.23 -6.43
N TRP A 28 -15.60 4.42 -5.37
CA TRP A 28 -15.20 3.01 -5.40
C TRP A 28 -15.89 2.13 -6.47
N PRO A 29 -17.18 2.33 -6.87
CA PRO A 29 -17.80 1.49 -7.91
C PRO A 29 -17.12 1.66 -9.27
N LEU A 30 -16.47 2.80 -9.52
CA LEU A 30 -15.75 3.06 -10.76
C LEU A 30 -14.53 2.17 -10.92
N ALA A 31 -14.03 1.52 -9.87
CA ALA A 31 -12.96 0.53 -9.98
C ALA A 31 -13.39 -0.66 -10.85
N PHE A 32 -14.64 -1.11 -10.71
CA PHE A 32 -15.20 -2.21 -11.50
C PHE A 32 -15.45 -1.79 -12.95
N VAL A 33 -15.98 -0.58 -13.17
CA VAL A 33 -16.23 -0.03 -14.51
C VAL A 33 -14.92 0.22 -15.25
N GLY A 34 -13.97 0.88 -14.59
CA GLY A 34 -12.64 1.20 -15.12
C GLY A 34 -11.88 -0.07 -15.50
N THR A 35 -11.79 -1.03 -14.57
CA THR A 35 -11.21 -2.36 -14.84
C THR A 35 -11.93 -3.06 -16.00
N GLY A 36 -13.26 -2.98 -16.07
CA GLY A 36 -14.05 -3.56 -17.15
C GLY A 36 -13.72 -2.99 -18.53
N LEU A 37 -13.57 -1.67 -18.63
CA LEU A 37 -13.16 -1.00 -19.87
C LEU A 37 -11.73 -1.37 -20.28
N VAL A 38 -10.79 -1.41 -19.32
CA VAL A 38 -9.42 -1.86 -19.56
C VAL A 38 -9.43 -3.29 -20.10
N LEU A 39 -10.09 -4.24 -19.41
CA LEU A 39 -10.15 -5.63 -19.86
C LEU A 39 -10.81 -5.76 -21.24
N CYS A 40 -11.88 -5.01 -21.52
CA CYS A 40 -12.54 -4.99 -22.83
C CYS A 40 -11.63 -4.50 -23.95
N SER A 41 -10.76 -3.51 -23.67
CA SER A 41 -9.81 -2.93 -24.62
C SER A 41 -8.72 -3.92 -25.05
N LEU A 42 -8.38 -4.88 -24.20
CA LEU A 42 -7.36 -5.90 -24.45
C LEU A 42 -7.91 -7.10 -25.24
N MET A 43 -9.22 -7.27 -25.28
CA MET A 43 -9.85 -8.36 -26.03
C MET A 43 -9.57 -8.23 -27.54
N HIS A 44 -9.19 -9.33 -28.18
CA HIS A 44 -8.90 -9.39 -29.63
C HIS A 44 -7.71 -8.51 -30.07
N ARG A 45 -6.78 -8.19 -29.16
CA ARG A 45 -5.53 -7.48 -29.50
C ARG A 45 -4.39 -8.45 -29.80
N SER A 46 -3.49 -8.03 -30.69
CA SER A 46 -2.16 -8.63 -30.84
C SER A 46 -1.31 -8.24 -29.62
N ALA A 47 -0.14 -8.86 -29.44
CA ALA A 47 0.76 -8.50 -28.34
C ALA A 47 1.18 -7.01 -28.44
N GLY A 48 1.61 -6.54 -29.61
CA GLY A 48 1.95 -5.12 -29.81
C GLY A 48 0.75 -4.18 -29.62
N GLY A 49 -0.45 -4.57 -30.09
CA GLY A 49 -1.66 -3.78 -29.85
C GLY A 49 -2.05 -3.70 -28.38
N ALA A 50 -1.90 -4.81 -27.64
CA ALA A 50 -2.15 -4.85 -26.20
C ALA A 50 -1.11 -4.05 -25.40
N LEU A 51 0.15 -4.03 -25.86
CA LEU A 51 1.20 -3.19 -25.27
C LEU A 51 0.85 -1.70 -25.38
N LEU A 52 0.47 -1.22 -26.58
CA LEU A 52 0.10 0.19 -26.79
C LEU A 52 -1.15 0.60 -26.02
N VAL A 53 -2.20 -0.23 -26.07
CA VAL A 53 -3.46 0.02 -25.36
C VAL A 53 -3.26 -0.06 -23.84
N GLY A 54 -2.46 -1.03 -23.38
CA GLY A 54 -2.06 -1.17 -21.98
C GLY A 54 -1.24 0.01 -21.49
N LEU A 55 -0.29 0.51 -22.30
CA LEU A 55 0.49 1.69 -21.99
C LEU A 55 -0.41 2.93 -21.86
N ALA A 56 -1.34 3.14 -22.80
CA ALA A 56 -2.28 4.26 -22.73
C ALA A 56 -3.16 4.21 -21.47
N SER A 57 -3.67 3.02 -21.12
CA SER A 57 -4.42 2.81 -19.86
C SER A 57 -3.56 3.10 -18.64
N GLY A 58 -2.35 2.53 -18.57
CA GLY A 58 -1.42 2.74 -17.47
C GLY A 58 -1.05 4.21 -17.29
N LEU A 59 -0.73 4.91 -18.38
CA LEU A 59 -0.40 6.33 -18.35
C LEU A 59 -1.58 7.17 -17.85
N SER A 60 -2.78 6.90 -18.37
CA SER A 60 -4.00 7.59 -17.93
C SER A 60 -4.39 7.32 -16.47
N TYR A 61 -3.85 6.25 -15.89
CA TYR A 61 -4.09 5.88 -14.50
C TYR A 61 -3.01 6.43 -13.56
N TYR A 62 -1.73 6.12 -13.80
CA TYR A 62 -0.65 6.44 -12.88
C TYR A 62 -0.28 7.93 -12.85
N PHE A 63 -0.25 8.63 -13.99
CA PHE A 63 0.06 10.07 -14.00
C PHE A 63 -0.83 10.86 -13.03
N PRO A 64 -2.17 10.75 -13.10
CA PRO A 64 -3.03 11.44 -12.14
C PRO A 64 -3.06 10.76 -10.75
N LEU A 65 -2.80 9.46 -10.63
CA LEU A 65 -2.80 8.76 -9.32
C LEU A 65 -1.72 9.28 -8.39
N ILE A 66 -0.51 9.39 -8.90
CA ILE A 66 0.68 9.78 -8.14
C ILE A 66 1.15 11.20 -8.47
N ALA A 67 0.23 12.06 -8.94
CA ALA A 67 0.53 13.46 -9.25
C ALA A 67 1.08 14.23 -8.03
N TRP A 68 0.73 13.80 -6.81
CA TRP A 68 1.28 14.33 -5.57
C TRP A 68 2.81 14.21 -5.49
N ALA A 69 3.41 13.20 -6.12
CA ALA A 69 4.87 13.00 -6.10
C ALA A 69 5.63 14.12 -6.81
N SER A 70 4.96 14.88 -7.69
CA SER A 70 5.62 16.00 -8.38
C SER A 70 5.87 17.22 -7.48
N LEU A 71 5.14 17.34 -6.34
CA LEU A 71 5.38 18.42 -5.39
C LEU A 71 6.69 18.20 -4.63
N PHE A 72 6.92 16.98 -4.18
CA PHE A 72 8.13 16.61 -3.45
C PHE A 72 9.34 16.41 -4.37
N LEU A 73 9.23 15.50 -5.35
CA LEU A 73 10.36 15.06 -6.16
C LEU A 73 10.54 15.89 -7.45
N GLY A 74 9.56 16.73 -7.80
CA GLY A 74 9.52 17.45 -9.06
C GLY A 74 8.98 16.62 -10.24
N PRO A 75 8.84 17.25 -11.42
CA PRO A 75 8.16 16.65 -12.57
C PRO A 75 8.94 15.48 -13.19
N VAL A 76 10.27 15.47 -13.07
CA VAL A 76 11.12 14.44 -13.70
C VAL A 76 10.97 13.08 -13.00
N PRO A 77 11.16 12.94 -11.68
CA PRO A 77 10.95 11.67 -10.99
C PRO A 77 9.49 11.20 -11.04
N TRP A 78 8.53 12.11 -10.90
CA TRP A 78 7.11 11.78 -11.07
C TRP A 78 6.81 11.16 -12.44
N SER A 79 7.33 11.77 -13.51
CA SER A 79 7.17 11.24 -14.87
C SER A 79 7.85 9.89 -15.03
N ALA A 80 9.08 9.73 -14.52
CA ALA A 80 9.84 8.49 -14.61
C ALA A 80 9.11 7.34 -13.89
N LEU A 81 8.65 7.57 -12.66
CA LEU A 81 7.89 6.60 -11.89
C LEU A 81 6.56 6.28 -12.57
N SER A 82 5.80 7.28 -13.03
CA SER A 82 4.53 7.08 -13.73
C SER A 82 4.71 6.25 -15.00
N ILE A 83 5.76 6.51 -15.78
CA ILE A 83 6.09 5.76 -17.00
C ILE A 83 6.47 4.32 -16.65
N LEU A 84 7.36 4.11 -15.66
CA LEU A 84 7.79 2.77 -15.24
C LEU A 84 6.58 1.92 -14.82
N SER A 85 5.72 2.48 -13.98
CA SER A 85 4.47 1.86 -13.51
C SER A 85 3.55 1.49 -14.69
N SER A 86 3.46 2.38 -15.67
CA SER A 86 2.69 2.17 -16.89
C SER A 86 3.29 1.11 -17.81
N LEU A 87 4.61 0.92 -17.80
CA LEU A 87 5.28 -0.16 -18.54
C LEU A 87 4.99 -1.53 -17.93
N PHE A 88 4.99 -1.66 -16.59
CA PHE A 88 4.53 -2.89 -15.93
C PHE A 88 3.06 -3.17 -16.23
N TRP A 89 2.21 -2.14 -16.18
CA TRP A 89 0.81 -2.22 -16.60
C TRP A 89 0.68 -2.74 -18.04
N ALA A 90 1.45 -2.19 -18.97
CA ALA A 90 1.47 -2.59 -20.38
C ALA A 90 1.96 -4.03 -20.57
N GLY A 91 3.00 -4.45 -19.83
CA GLY A 91 3.49 -5.83 -19.83
C GLY A 91 2.42 -6.84 -19.36
N GLY A 92 1.76 -6.54 -18.24
CA GLY A 92 0.62 -7.33 -17.74
C GLY A 92 -0.55 -7.36 -18.73
N ALA A 93 -0.83 -6.24 -19.39
CA ALA A 93 -1.87 -6.13 -20.42
C ALA A 93 -1.61 -7.06 -21.61
N VAL A 94 -0.34 -7.25 -22.01
CA VAL A 94 0.04 -8.25 -23.02
C VAL A 94 -0.31 -9.65 -22.54
N LEU A 95 0.05 -10.03 -21.31
CA LEU A 95 -0.25 -11.35 -20.76
C LEU A 95 -1.77 -11.60 -20.70
N ILE A 96 -2.54 -10.62 -20.26
CA ILE A 96 -4.01 -10.68 -20.20
C ILE A 96 -4.62 -10.83 -21.60
N ALA A 97 -4.15 -10.06 -22.60
CA ALA A 97 -4.61 -10.20 -23.98
C ALA A 97 -4.29 -11.60 -24.55
N LEU A 98 -3.12 -12.15 -24.21
CA LEU A 98 -2.76 -13.52 -24.56
C LEU A 98 -3.65 -14.55 -23.86
N ALA A 99 -4.03 -14.33 -22.60
CA ALA A 99 -4.95 -15.19 -21.87
C ALA A 99 -6.33 -15.21 -22.52
N TYR A 100 -6.92 -14.03 -22.80
CA TYR A 100 -8.18 -13.92 -23.53
C TYR A 100 -8.13 -14.63 -24.89
N ARG A 101 -6.98 -14.65 -25.57
CA ARG A 101 -6.83 -15.35 -26.85
C ARG A 101 -6.65 -16.86 -26.70
N ARG A 102 -5.75 -17.31 -25.82
CA ARG A 102 -5.33 -18.71 -25.72
C ARG A 102 -6.26 -19.55 -24.84
N VAL A 103 -6.61 -19.05 -23.67
CA VAL A 103 -7.48 -19.74 -22.70
C VAL A 103 -8.88 -19.88 -23.30
N THR A 104 -9.44 -18.80 -23.85
CA THR A 104 -10.75 -18.85 -24.52
C THR A 104 -10.76 -19.81 -25.72
N ALA A 105 -9.69 -19.84 -26.54
CA ALA A 105 -9.61 -20.77 -27.66
C ALA A 105 -9.47 -22.24 -27.23
N ARG A 106 -8.94 -22.49 -26.02
CA ARG A 106 -8.82 -23.85 -25.47
C ARG A 106 -10.12 -24.37 -24.89
N TRP A 107 -10.94 -23.47 -24.35
CA TRP A 107 -12.26 -23.74 -23.77
C TRP A 107 -13.28 -22.80 -24.41
N GLU A 108 -13.70 -23.11 -25.63
CA GLU A 108 -14.54 -22.21 -26.45
C GLU A 108 -15.94 -22.00 -25.84
N THR A 109 -16.49 -23.03 -25.19
CA THR A 109 -17.84 -23.02 -24.59
C THR A 109 -17.89 -23.76 -23.26
N GLY A 110 -18.94 -23.50 -22.48
CA GLY A 110 -19.26 -24.22 -21.25
C GLY A 110 -18.72 -23.60 -19.96
N PRO A 111 -19.00 -24.23 -18.81
CA PRO A 111 -18.70 -23.68 -17.48
C PRO A 111 -17.20 -23.50 -17.23
N LYS A 112 -16.35 -24.34 -17.85
CA LYS A 112 -14.89 -24.22 -17.77
C LYS A 112 -14.38 -22.88 -18.30
N ARG A 113 -15.01 -22.34 -19.36
CA ARG A 113 -14.64 -21.01 -19.88
C ARG A 113 -14.94 -19.91 -18.88
N LEU A 114 -16.14 -19.97 -18.28
CA LEU A 114 -16.62 -18.99 -17.31
C LEU A 114 -15.80 -18.98 -16.01
N LEU A 115 -15.08 -20.06 -15.70
CA LEU A 115 -14.19 -20.11 -14.54
C LEU A 115 -12.73 -19.81 -14.91
N LEU A 116 -12.19 -20.50 -15.93
CA LEU A 116 -10.76 -20.50 -16.23
C LEU A 116 -10.30 -19.21 -16.93
N VAL A 117 -11.14 -18.57 -17.74
CA VAL A 117 -10.78 -17.28 -18.36
C VAL A 117 -10.69 -16.18 -17.30
N PRO A 118 -11.70 -15.97 -16.44
CA PRO A 118 -11.59 -15.00 -15.34
C PRO A 118 -10.45 -15.31 -14.38
N ALA A 119 -10.24 -16.58 -14.01
CA ALA A 119 -9.12 -16.98 -13.15
C ALA A 119 -7.75 -16.67 -13.77
N ALA A 120 -7.59 -16.92 -15.08
CA ALA A 120 -6.35 -16.56 -15.78
C ALA A 120 -6.12 -15.05 -15.82
N VAL A 121 -7.18 -14.28 -16.11
CA VAL A 121 -7.10 -12.81 -16.19
C VAL A 121 -6.79 -12.20 -14.83
N ALA A 122 -7.52 -12.58 -13.78
CA ALA A 122 -7.32 -12.11 -12.42
C ALA A 122 -5.95 -12.51 -11.88
N GLY A 123 -5.52 -13.75 -12.10
CA GLY A 123 -4.19 -14.21 -11.67
C GLY A 123 -3.06 -13.43 -12.34
N LEU A 124 -3.18 -13.15 -13.64
CA LEU A 124 -2.17 -12.34 -14.36
C LEU A 124 -2.20 -10.86 -13.95
N TRP A 125 -3.34 -10.34 -13.51
CA TRP A 125 -3.43 -9.01 -12.91
C TRP A 125 -2.69 -8.97 -11.57
N THR A 126 -3.00 -9.92 -10.67
CA THR A 126 -2.33 -10.07 -9.37
C THR A 126 -0.83 -10.28 -9.53
N LEU A 127 -0.39 -11.11 -10.49
CA LEU A 127 1.03 -11.28 -10.81
C LEU A 127 1.70 -9.96 -11.17
N ARG A 128 1.05 -9.13 -11.99
CA ARG A 128 1.59 -7.84 -12.39
C ARG A 128 1.68 -6.87 -11.21
N GLU A 129 0.64 -6.80 -10.38
CA GLU A 129 0.66 -5.98 -9.16
C GLU A 129 1.76 -6.44 -8.21
N GLY A 130 1.89 -7.76 -7.97
CA GLY A 130 2.91 -8.32 -7.09
C GLY A 130 4.35 -8.11 -7.56
N ILE A 131 4.61 -8.21 -8.88
CA ILE A 131 5.95 -7.94 -9.43
C ILE A 131 6.34 -6.47 -9.23
N TYR A 132 5.46 -5.55 -9.63
CA TYR A 132 5.74 -4.11 -9.52
C TYR A 132 5.80 -3.62 -8.07
N SER A 133 5.04 -4.25 -7.18
CA SER A 133 5.05 -3.95 -5.74
C SER A 133 6.34 -4.37 -5.04
N ALA A 134 7.17 -5.23 -5.65
CA ALA A 134 8.39 -5.74 -5.03
C ALA A 134 9.67 -5.47 -5.85
N TRP A 135 9.55 -5.04 -7.11
CA TRP A 135 10.68 -4.85 -8.01
C TRP A 135 10.46 -3.70 -9.02
N PRO A 136 11.49 -2.88 -9.31
CA PRO A 136 12.85 -2.89 -8.77
C PRO A 136 12.98 -2.18 -7.40
N TYR A 137 14.10 -2.41 -6.71
CA TYR A 137 14.49 -1.70 -5.47
C TYR A 137 13.43 -1.70 -4.36
N GLY A 138 12.79 -2.84 -4.11
CA GLY A 138 11.68 -2.93 -3.13
C GLY A 138 10.30 -2.64 -3.75
N GLY A 139 10.24 -2.12 -4.97
CA GLY A 139 9.01 -1.91 -5.74
C GLY A 139 8.21 -0.69 -5.30
N PHE A 140 7.00 -0.56 -5.83
CA PHE A 140 6.08 0.51 -5.46
C PHE A 140 4.67 -0.05 -5.31
N ALA A 141 4.29 -0.47 -4.10
CA ALA A 141 3.04 -1.18 -3.85
C ALA A 141 1.78 -0.29 -3.83
N TRP A 142 1.83 0.86 -4.49
CA TRP A 142 0.75 1.84 -4.57
C TRP A 142 -0.15 1.61 -5.79
N GLY A 143 -1.42 2.01 -5.69
CA GLY A 143 -2.32 1.91 -6.84
C GLY A 143 -2.81 0.49 -7.12
N ARG A 144 -2.72 -0.41 -6.15
CA ARG A 144 -3.32 -1.76 -6.20
C ARG A 144 -4.83 -1.64 -6.18
N VAL A 145 -5.54 -2.38 -7.03
CA VAL A 145 -6.99 -2.21 -7.20
C VAL A 145 -7.78 -2.35 -5.89
N ALA A 146 -7.29 -3.17 -4.94
CA ALA A 146 -7.88 -3.34 -3.62
C ALA A 146 -7.92 -2.05 -2.79
N GLN A 147 -6.93 -1.16 -2.93
CA GLN A 147 -6.86 0.11 -2.20
C GLN A 147 -8.09 1.00 -2.46
N SER A 148 -8.68 0.92 -3.66
CA SER A 148 -9.90 1.65 -4.02
C SER A 148 -11.14 1.26 -3.21
N GLN A 149 -11.07 0.18 -2.44
CA GLN A 149 -12.19 -0.41 -1.72
C GLN A 149 -12.13 -0.23 -0.21
N SER A 150 -11.19 0.56 0.32
CA SER A 150 -11.01 0.76 1.77
C SER A 150 -12.27 1.20 2.51
N ALA A 151 -13.17 1.92 1.83
CA ALA A 151 -14.45 2.39 2.36
C ALA A 151 -15.67 1.68 1.75
N SER A 152 -15.48 0.61 0.96
CA SER A 152 -16.57 -0.11 0.30
C SER A 152 -17.03 -1.34 1.10
N PRO A 153 -18.22 -1.89 0.81
CA PRO A 153 -18.67 -3.14 1.41
C PRO A 153 -17.77 -4.36 1.11
N PHE A 154 -16.82 -4.24 0.16
CA PHE A 154 -15.86 -5.31 -0.11
C PHE A 154 -14.67 -5.31 0.86
N ALA A 155 -14.47 -4.24 1.65
CA ALA A 155 -13.26 -4.03 2.43
C ALA A 155 -12.96 -5.19 3.39
N GLU A 156 -13.98 -5.75 4.04
CA GLU A 156 -13.85 -6.84 5.02
C GLU A 156 -13.21 -8.12 4.44
N LEU A 157 -13.30 -8.31 3.12
CA LEU A 157 -12.67 -9.44 2.41
C LEU A 157 -11.13 -9.43 2.56
N VAL A 158 -10.54 -8.27 2.83
CA VAL A 158 -9.09 -8.13 3.03
C VAL A 158 -8.59 -8.98 4.20
N SER A 159 -9.40 -9.18 5.25
CA SER A 159 -9.07 -10.06 6.39
C SER A 159 -8.86 -11.53 5.99
N TRP A 160 -9.51 -11.97 4.91
CA TRP A 160 -9.40 -13.35 4.43
C TRP A 160 -8.30 -13.54 3.41
N LEU A 161 -8.11 -12.55 2.54
CA LEU A 161 -7.37 -12.71 1.29
C LEU A 161 -6.17 -11.77 1.14
N GLY A 162 -5.99 -10.84 2.09
CA GLY A 162 -5.07 -9.72 1.96
C GLY A 162 -5.41 -8.83 0.76
N LEU A 163 -4.60 -7.80 0.53
CA LEU A 163 -4.84 -6.88 -0.58
C LEU A 163 -4.75 -7.58 -1.95
N SER A 164 -3.76 -8.47 -2.14
CA SER A 164 -3.56 -9.18 -3.42
C SER A 164 -4.70 -10.13 -3.75
N GLY A 165 -5.22 -10.88 -2.77
CA GLY A 165 -6.34 -11.78 -3.01
C GLY A 165 -7.68 -11.05 -3.13
N MET A 166 -7.89 -9.96 -2.40
CA MET A 166 -9.03 -9.07 -2.62
C MET A 166 -9.01 -8.49 -4.06
N GLY A 167 -7.87 -7.99 -4.51
CA GLY A 167 -7.71 -7.48 -5.87
C GLY A 167 -7.96 -8.54 -6.94
N PHE A 168 -7.49 -9.77 -6.71
CA PHE A 168 -7.82 -10.92 -7.57
C PHE A 168 -9.33 -11.12 -7.69
N VAL A 169 -10.06 -11.15 -6.56
CA VAL A 169 -11.51 -11.36 -6.57
C VAL A 169 -12.23 -10.25 -7.33
N MET A 170 -11.85 -8.99 -7.14
CA MET A 170 -12.43 -7.87 -7.88
C MET A 170 -12.28 -8.06 -9.41
N VAL A 171 -11.06 -8.32 -9.87
CA VAL A 171 -10.76 -8.49 -11.30
C VAL A 171 -11.42 -9.75 -11.85
N PHE A 172 -11.50 -10.82 -11.05
CA PHE A 172 -12.19 -12.06 -11.40
C PHE A 172 -13.69 -11.79 -11.65
N LEU A 173 -14.36 -11.06 -10.75
CA LEU A 173 -15.78 -10.73 -10.90
C LEU A 173 -16.03 -9.89 -12.15
N VAL A 174 -15.19 -8.89 -12.43
CA VAL A 174 -15.29 -8.10 -13.66
C VAL A 174 -15.12 -8.99 -14.90
N ALA A 175 -14.08 -9.83 -14.94
CA ALA A 175 -13.83 -10.72 -16.06
C ALA A 175 -14.96 -11.76 -16.23
N LEU A 176 -15.55 -12.25 -15.15
CA LEU A 176 -16.70 -13.16 -15.16
C LEU A 176 -17.92 -12.49 -15.80
N VAL A 177 -18.29 -11.28 -15.38
CA VAL A 177 -19.41 -10.51 -15.96
C VAL A 177 -19.20 -10.30 -17.46
N LEU A 178 -17.98 -9.96 -17.88
CA LEU A 178 -17.65 -9.80 -19.29
C LEU A 178 -17.79 -11.11 -20.09
N GLU A 179 -17.36 -12.24 -19.53
CA GLU A 179 -17.48 -13.55 -20.19
C GLU A 179 -18.92 -14.07 -20.22
N LEU A 180 -19.74 -13.77 -19.23
CA LEU A 180 -21.19 -14.04 -19.25
C LEU A 180 -21.89 -13.31 -20.39
N GLY A 181 -21.59 -12.02 -20.57
CA GLY A 181 -22.11 -11.23 -21.70
C GLY A 181 -21.66 -11.79 -23.06
N ARG A 182 -20.39 -12.19 -23.18
CA ARG A 182 -19.82 -12.72 -24.42
C ARG A 182 -20.31 -14.11 -24.80
N SER A 183 -20.61 -14.95 -23.81
CA SER A 183 -21.12 -16.31 -24.04
C SER A 183 -22.63 -16.35 -24.27
N ARG A 184 -23.33 -15.21 -24.21
CA ARG A 184 -24.80 -15.13 -24.19
C ARG A 184 -25.38 -16.09 -23.15
N ALA A 185 -24.81 -16.03 -21.95
CA ALA A 185 -25.15 -16.94 -20.87
C ALA A 185 -26.66 -16.93 -20.57
N ARG A 186 -27.20 -18.09 -20.20
CA ARG A 186 -28.63 -18.23 -19.87
C ARG A 186 -28.96 -17.40 -18.61
N PRO A 187 -30.21 -16.96 -18.41
CA PRO A 187 -30.62 -16.20 -17.22
C PRO A 187 -30.22 -16.87 -15.90
N LEU A 188 -30.30 -18.21 -15.83
CA LEU A 188 -29.86 -18.96 -14.65
C LEU A 188 -28.36 -18.77 -14.34
N THR A 189 -27.51 -18.70 -15.37
CA THR A 189 -26.06 -18.48 -15.19
C THR A 189 -25.77 -17.06 -14.69
N TRP A 190 -26.54 -16.07 -15.15
CA TRP A 190 -26.50 -14.73 -14.59
C TRP A 190 -26.94 -14.71 -13.13
N ALA A 191 -28.02 -15.40 -12.79
CA ALA A 191 -28.49 -15.52 -11.40
C ALA A 191 -27.43 -16.18 -10.50
N THR A 192 -26.76 -17.24 -10.96
CA THR A 192 -25.67 -17.88 -10.19
C THR A 192 -24.47 -16.95 -9.98
N ALA A 193 -24.12 -16.14 -10.99
CA ALA A 193 -23.03 -15.19 -10.88
C ALA A 193 -23.40 -14.02 -9.94
N ALA A 194 -24.63 -13.51 -10.03
CA ALA A 194 -25.14 -12.51 -9.11
C ALA A 194 -25.16 -13.02 -7.67
N ALA A 195 -25.58 -14.28 -7.45
CA ALA A 195 -25.53 -14.90 -6.13
C ALA A 195 -24.10 -15.05 -5.62
N ALA A 196 -23.15 -15.45 -6.47
CA ALA A 196 -21.74 -15.52 -6.08
C ALA A 196 -21.15 -14.14 -5.73
N ILE A 197 -21.48 -13.10 -6.49
CA ILE A 197 -21.09 -11.72 -6.19
C ILE A 197 -21.68 -11.30 -4.84
N LEU A 198 -22.96 -11.56 -4.60
CA LEU A 198 -23.63 -11.24 -3.35
C LEU A 198 -22.97 -11.94 -2.16
N VAL A 199 -22.61 -13.23 -2.31
CA VAL A 199 -21.90 -13.98 -1.28
C VAL A 199 -20.54 -13.35 -0.99
N VAL A 200 -19.78 -12.97 -2.02
CA VAL A 200 -18.47 -12.30 -1.84
C VAL A 200 -18.60 -10.96 -1.12
N THR A 201 -19.63 -10.15 -1.44
CA THR A 201 -19.89 -8.87 -0.76
C THR A 201 -20.44 -9.02 0.65
N ALA A 202 -20.91 -10.20 1.02
CA ALA A 202 -21.49 -10.49 2.33
C ALA A 202 -20.56 -11.34 3.21
N VAL A 203 -19.30 -11.56 2.78
CA VAL A 203 -18.31 -12.22 3.62
C VAL A 203 -17.99 -11.29 4.79
N PRO A 204 -18.31 -11.70 6.04
CA PRO A 204 -18.01 -10.87 7.19
C PRO A 204 -16.50 -10.85 7.43
N LEU A 205 -16.04 -9.80 8.12
CA LEU A 205 -14.70 -9.71 8.65
C LEU A 205 -14.32 -10.97 9.43
N PHE A 206 -13.09 -11.45 9.24
CA PHE A 206 -12.57 -12.54 10.04
C PHE A 206 -12.47 -12.13 11.52
N PRO A 207 -13.07 -12.88 12.46
CA PRO A 207 -13.06 -12.50 13.87
C PRO A 207 -11.65 -12.68 14.47
N THR A 208 -11.22 -11.68 15.24
CA THR A 208 -10.04 -11.73 16.12
C THR A 208 -10.48 -11.48 17.56
N ASN A 209 -9.65 -11.81 18.56
CA ASN A 209 -10.04 -11.61 19.96
C ASN A 209 -9.53 -10.26 20.45
N THR A 210 -10.42 -9.46 21.02
CA THR A 210 -10.03 -8.30 21.82
C THR A 210 -9.55 -8.78 23.19
N ILE A 211 -8.32 -8.42 23.54
CA ILE A 211 -7.66 -8.85 24.78
C ILE A 211 -7.56 -7.73 25.82
N GLY A 212 -7.95 -6.51 25.46
CA GLY A 212 -7.92 -5.35 26.32
C GLY A 212 -8.09 -4.06 25.52
N SER A 213 -7.72 -2.94 26.14
CA SER A 213 -7.64 -1.64 25.48
C SER A 213 -6.42 -0.88 26.00
N ALA A 214 -5.91 0.03 25.18
CA ALA A 214 -4.92 1.03 25.58
C ALA A 214 -5.44 2.42 25.23
N ARG A 215 -5.26 3.38 26.12
CA ARG A 215 -5.66 4.78 25.92
C ARG A 215 -4.51 5.55 25.29
N ILE A 216 -4.64 5.84 24.01
CA ILE A 216 -3.56 6.42 23.20
C ILE A 216 -3.87 7.87 22.86
N ALA A 217 -2.91 8.76 23.09
CA ALA A 217 -2.91 10.13 22.60
C ALA A 217 -2.01 10.23 21.35
N ALA A 218 -2.61 10.26 20.16
CA ALA A 218 -1.90 10.49 18.91
C ALA A 218 -1.85 11.98 18.58
N VAL A 219 -0.65 12.54 18.49
CA VAL A 219 -0.40 13.98 18.42
C VAL A 219 -0.06 14.41 16.99
N GLN A 220 -0.65 15.52 16.56
CA GLN A 220 -0.34 16.21 15.31
C GLN A 220 0.13 17.64 15.64
N GLY A 221 1.41 17.92 15.39
CA GLY A 221 2.03 19.21 15.74
C GLY A 221 1.70 20.36 14.79
N ASP A 222 1.33 20.04 13.55
CA ASP A 222 1.10 20.99 12.45
C ASP A 222 2.27 21.96 12.22
N THR A 223 3.41 21.43 11.78
CA THR A 223 4.59 22.21 11.44
C THR A 223 4.96 22.01 9.97
N PRO A 224 4.53 22.91 9.05
CA PRO A 224 4.84 22.82 7.62
C PRO A 224 6.34 22.75 7.28
N GLU A 225 7.18 23.30 8.16
CA GLU A 225 8.66 23.26 8.10
C GLU A 225 9.22 21.83 8.24
N ALA A 226 8.37 20.85 8.56
CA ALA A 226 8.72 19.43 8.47
C ALA A 226 8.92 18.93 7.02
N ALA A 227 8.53 19.72 6.01
CA ALA A 227 8.84 19.43 4.61
C ALA A 227 10.30 19.78 4.27
N TYR A 228 10.96 18.96 3.45
CA TYR A 228 12.41 19.10 3.16
C TYR A 228 12.80 20.44 2.51
N PHE A 229 11.87 21.06 1.77
CA PHE A 229 12.12 22.26 0.98
C PHE A 229 11.43 23.52 1.57
N VAL A 230 11.02 23.46 2.83
CA VAL A 230 10.47 24.60 3.57
C VAL A 230 11.51 25.04 4.59
N GLU A 231 11.84 26.33 4.61
CA GLU A 231 12.79 26.90 5.58
C GLU A 231 12.13 27.01 6.97
N GLY A 232 12.80 26.53 8.01
CA GLY A 232 12.39 26.64 9.41
C GLY A 232 13.58 26.70 10.35
N ASP A 233 13.37 27.10 11.60
CA ASP A 233 14.42 27.13 12.62
C ASP A 233 14.57 25.73 13.25
N PRO A 234 15.80 25.28 13.57
CA PRO A 234 16.00 24.01 14.26
C PRO A 234 15.27 23.96 15.60
N GLY A 235 14.42 22.96 15.78
CA GLY A 235 13.56 22.75 16.94
C GLY A 235 12.09 23.13 16.71
N ASP A 236 11.73 23.76 15.59
CA ASP A 236 10.34 24.19 15.34
C ASP A 236 9.38 23.01 15.28
N VAL A 237 9.76 21.94 14.56
CA VAL A 237 8.94 20.71 14.45
C VAL A 237 8.77 20.07 15.82
N PHE A 238 9.84 19.98 16.60
CA PHE A 238 9.78 19.49 17.97
C PHE A 238 8.82 20.32 18.84
N LEU A 239 8.94 21.65 18.81
CA LEU A 239 8.11 22.54 19.61
C LEU A 239 6.63 22.50 19.19
N GLY A 240 6.32 22.31 17.91
CA GLY A 240 4.97 22.08 17.43
C GLY A 240 4.31 20.88 18.12
N HIS A 241 5.00 19.75 18.16
CA HIS A 241 4.51 18.54 18.84
C HIS A 241 4.44 18.71 20.37
N VAL A 242 5.40 19.40 20.98
CA VAL A 242 5.34 19.74 22.42
C VAL A 242 4.11 20.58 22.73
N ASN A 243 3.82 21.60 21.91
CA ASN A 243 2.68 22.48 22.12
C ASN A 243 1.35 21.75 21.93
N ALA A 244 1.23 20.89 20.90
CA ALA A 244 0.05 20.07 20.71
C ALA A 244 -0.13 19.06 21.86
N THR A 245 0.96 18.42 22.33
CA THR A 245 0.92 17.48 23.46
C THR A 245 0.42 18.16 24.73
N ARG A 246 0.82 19.41 25.00
CA ARG A 246 0.34 20.19 26.16
C ARG A 246 -1.16 20.50 26.14
N THR A 247 -1.87 20.22 25.05
CA THR A 247 -3.33 20.35 24.98
C THR A 247 -4.06 19.10 25.48
N ILE A 248 -3.34 18.00 25.74
CA ILE A 248 -3.90 16.81 26.40
C ILE A 248 -4.36 17.23 27.80
N PRO A 249 -5.63 16.96 28.17
CA PRO A 249 -6.12 17.23 29.53
C PRO A 249 -5.31 16.48 30.59
N ASP A 250 -5.02 17.12 31.73
CA ASP A 250 -4.26 16.51 32.83
C ASP A 250 -4.93 15.25 33.41
N ASP A 251 -6.26 15.14 33.28
CA ASP A 251 -7.07 13.99 33.72
C ASP A 251 -7.30 12.96 32.60
N ALA A 252 -6.61 13.09 31.46
CA ALA A 252 -6.80 12.20 30.32
C ALA A 252 -6.31 10.77 30.57
N ASP A 253 -5.41 10.55 31.53
CA ASP A 253 -4.90 9.23 31.96
C ASP A 253 -4.54 8.32 30.77
N VAL A 254 -3.52 8.74 30.00
CA VAL A 254 -3.12 8.08 28.75
C VAL A 254 -2.05 7.03 29.03
N ASP A 255 -2.14 5.88 28.36
CA ASP A 255 -1.11 4.82 28.47
C ASP A 255 0.11 5.13 27.60
N VAL A 256 -0.09 5.82 26.47
CA VAL A 256 0.96 6.14 25.49
C VAL A 256 0.65 7.46 24.77
N ILE A 257 1.68 8.29 24.58
CA ILE A 257 1.66 9.44 23.68
C ILE A 257 2.41 9.07 22.40
N LEU A 258 1.74 9.08 21.24
CA LEU A 258 2.36 8.79 19.94
C LEU A 258 2.60 10.06 19.15
N TRP A 259 3.86 10.29 18.77
CA TRP A 259 4.26 11.35 17.85
C TRP A 259 4.59 10.78 16.45
N PRO A 260 4.40 11.58 15.38
CA PRO A 260 4.60 11.17 13.99
C PRO A 260 6.08 11.08 13.61
N GLU A 261 6.34 10.68 12.35
CA GLU A 261 7.67 10.61 11.75
C GLU A 261 8.31 12.00 11.70
N GLY A 262 9.61 12.09 11.98
CA GLY A 262 10.34 13.36 11.99
C GLY A 262 9.88 14.36 13.05
N SER A 263 9.12 13.92 14.07
CA SER A 263 8.60 14.79 15.14
C SER A 263 9.69 15.45 15.99
N ILE A 264 10.91 14.92 15.98
CA ILE A 264 12.07 15.49 16.66
C ILE A 264 13.20 15.71 15.64
N ASP A 265 13.41 16.96 15.26
CA ASP A 265 14.43 17.41 14.32
C ASP A 265 15.82 17.65 14.96
N LEU A 266 15.87 17.72 16.29
CA LEU A 266 17.10 17.79 17.09
C LEU A 266 17.28 16.51 17.92
N ASN A 267 18.24 15.66 17.54
CA ASN A 267 18.46 14.37 18.20
C ASN A 267 18.61 14.54 19.74
N PRO A 268 17.79 13.83 20.56
CA PRO A 268 17.81 13.93 22.02
C PRO A 268 19.16 13.62 22.68
N ASP A 269 19.97 12.72 22.12
CA ASP A 269 21.30 12.37 22.66
C ASP A 269 22.27 13.55 22.60
N ALA A 270 22.16 14.36 21.54
CA ALA A 270 22.98 15.54 21.34
C ALA A 270 22.38 16.83 21.93
N SER A 271 21.12 16.78 22.40
CA SER A 271 20.32 17.97 22.72
C SER A 271 19.72 17.89 24.13
N PRO A 272 20.45 18.33 25.17
CA PRO A 272 19.96 18.28 26.56
C PRO A 272 18.63 19.02 26.81
N GLY A 273 18.30 20.03 25.98
CA GLY A 273 17.03 20.74 26.05
C GLY A 273 15.83 19.89 25.58
N VAL A 274 16.01 19.13 24.49
CA VAL A 274 15.02 18.17 23.98
C VAL A 274 14.78 17.10 25.02
N ARG A 275 15.86 16.49 25.54
CA ARG A 275 15.80 15.48 26.60
C ARG A 275 14.99 15.94 27.81
N ARG A 276 15.33 17.09 28.39
CA ARG A 276 14.59 17.63 29.55
C ARG A 276 13.11 17.88 29.26
N THR A 277 12.79 18.26 28.03
CA THR A 277 11.39 18.51 27.64
C THR A 277 10.62 17.20 27.49
N LEU A 278 11.24 16.15 26.94
CA LEU A 278 10.67 14.81 26.90
C LEU A 278 10.47 14.24 28.31
N ASP A 279 11.47 14.39 29.18
CA ASP A 279 11.37 13.99 30.60
C ASP A 279 10.17 14.68 31.28
N GLN A 280 10.04 16.00 31.10
CA GLN A 280 8.93 16.78 31.66
C GLN A 280 7.56 16.34 31.14
N LEU A 281 7.43 16.10 29.83
CA LEU A 281 6.16 15.68 29.25
C LEU A 281 5.77 14.28 29.71
N SER A 282 6.71 13.34 29.68
CA SER A 282 6.47 11.96 30.11
C SER A 282 6.10 11.88 31.59
N ASP A 283 6.80 12.62 32.46
CA ASP A 283 6.49 12.70 33.90
C ASP A 283 5.15 13.39 34.18
N SER A 284 4.83 14.48 33.46
CA SER A 284 3.58 15.24 33.66
C SER A 284 2.34 14.42 33.32
N TYR A 285 2.41 13.59 32.28
CA TYR A 285 1.31 12.73 31.84
C TYR A 285 1.38 11.32 32.43
N GLY A 286 2.45 10.97 33.15
CA GLY A 286 2.68 9.63 33.69
C GLY A 286 2.75 8.54 32.60
N ALA A 287 3.16 8.91 31.39
CA ALA A 287 3.08 8.06 30.20
C ALA A 287 4.35 8.14 29.34
N PRO A 288 4.78 7.03 28.72
CA PRO A 288 5.86 7.04 27.74
C PRO A 288 5.45 7.77 26.45
N ILE A 289 6.43 8.39 25.81
CA ILE A 289 6.30 9.06 24.52
C ILE A 289 6.97 8.21 23.45
N VAL A 290 6.22 7.82 22.43
CA VAL A 290 6.74 7.14 21.25
C VAL A 290 6.99 8.19 20.19
N ALA A 291 8.25 8.56 19.99
CA ALA A 291 8.66 9.66 19.11
C ALA A 291 9.59 9.19 17.98
N ASN A 292 9.85 10.09 17.03
CA ASN A 292 10.70 9.79 15.87
C ASN A 292 11.84 10.81 15.72
N THR A 293 13.03 10.32 15.41
CA THR A 293 14.16 11.19 15.03
C THR A 293 15.14 10.46 14.11
N VAL A 294 16.12 11.20 13.60
CA VAL A 294 17.27 10.61 12.89
C VAL A 294 18.29 10.12 13.91
N THR A 295 18.58 8.82 13.91
CA THR A 295 19.65 8.22 14.72
C THR A 295 20.87 7.90 13.87
N VAL A 296 22.04 7.89 14.49
CA VAL A 296 23.31 7.60 13.83
C VAL A 296 24.00 6.45 14.54
N GLU A 297 24.39 5.44 13.78
CA GLU A 297 25.36 4.43 14.20
C GLU A 297 26.73 4.82 13.62
N PRO A 298 27.69 5.25 14.46
CA PRO A 298 28.98 5.72 13.98
C PRO A 298 29.80 4.60 13.32
N GLY A 299 30.41 4.91 12.19
CA GLY A 299 31.37 4.04 11.51
C GLY A 299 32.83 4.28 11.92
N GLU A 300 33.78 3.66 11.21
CA GLU A 300 35.22 3.95 11.39
C GLU A 300 35.55 5.39 10.99
N THR A 301 34.87 5.91 9.98
CA THR A 301 34.90 7.30 9.54
C THR A 301 33.49 7.88 9.45
N GLN A 302 33.36 9.21 9.40
CA GLN A 302 32.07 9.87 9.19
C GLN A 302 31.39 9.47 7.86
N ALA A 303 32.18 9.02 6.87
CA ALA A 303 31.64 8.53 5.60
C ALA A 303 31.00 7.13 5.75
N ASP A 304 31.35 6.40 6.81
CA ASP A 304 30.85 5.06 7.13
C ASP A 304 29.68 5.10 8.14
N ASP A 305 29.30 6.29 8.60
CA ASP A 305 28.16 6.47 9.51
C ASP A 305 26.86 5.98 8.86
N ARG A 306 26.12 5.15 9.60
CA ARG A 306 24.79 4.68 9.18
C ARG A 306 23.73 5.56 9.82
N PHE A 307 22.92 6.19 8.99
CA PHE A 307 21.80 7.02 9.41
C PHE A 307 20.51 6.21 9.35
N PHE A 308 19.63 6.36 10.33
CA PHE A 308 18.34 5.69 10.36
C PHE A 308 17.22 6.68 10.65
N ASN A 309 16.04 6.38 10.11
CA ASN A 309 14.78 7.00 10.49
C ASN A 309 14.15 6.10 11.56
N SER A 310 14.09 6.59 12.79
CA SER A 310 13.92 5.72 13.96
C SER A 310 12.78 6.20 14.84
N GLN A 311 11.82 5.30 15.08
CA GLN A 311 10.84 5.44 16.13
C GLN A 311 11.41 4.86 17.42
N PHE A 312 11.27 5.56 18.55
CA PHE A 312 11.76 5.10 19.84
C PHE A 312 10.78 5.43 20.95
N VAL A 313 10.88 4.69 22.05
CA VAL A 313 10.13 4.93 23.29
C VAL A 313 10.99 5.80 24.20
N TRP A 314 10.41 6.87 24.73
CA TRP A 314 10.99 7.70 25.76
C TRP A 314 10.14 7.62 27.02
N ASP A 315 10.80 7.42 28.15
CA ASP A 315 10.18 7.40 29.48
C ASP A 315 10.99 8.28 30.45
N ALA A 316 10.32 8.99 31.36
CA ALA A 316 11.00 9.92 32.26
C ALA A 316 11.96 9.22 33.27
N GLU A 317 11.68 7.97 33.64
CA GLU A 317 12.53 7.22 34.58
C GLU A 317 13.80 6.70 33.89
N ASN A 318 13.65 6.16 32.68
CA ASN A 318 14.73 5.45 31.98
C ASN A 318 15.39 6.24 30.84
N GLY A 319 14.73 7.28 30.34
CA GLY A 319 15.12 8.01 29.14
C GLY A 319 14.82 7.23 27.86
N TRP A 320 15.82 7.07 27.01
CA TRP A 320 15.72 6.36 25.74
C TRP A 320 15.55 4.85 25.96
N GLY A 321 14.46 4.28 25.45
CA GLY A 321 14.10 2.87 25.57
C GLY A 321 14.16 2.10 24.25
N GLU A 322 13.13 1.29 23.99
CA GLU A 322 13.00 0.49 22.77
C GLU A 322 13.04 1.35 21.50
N GLN A 323 13.57 0.79 20.42
CA GLN A 323 13.75 1.49 19.15
C GLN A 323 13.45 0.58 17.94
N TYR A 324 12.75 1.14 16.96
CA TYR A 324 12.52 0.58 15.64
C TYR A 324 13.12 1.51 14.59
N ASP A 325 13.96 0.98 13.71
CA ASP A 325 14.43 1.70 12.53
C ASP A 325 13.65 1.27 11.30
N LYS A 326 13.30 2.23 10.46
CA LYS A 326 12.58 2.00 9.20
C LYS A 326 13.27 0.93 8.35
N LYS A 327 12.57 -0.19 8.11
CA LYS A 327 13.14 -1.33 7.35
C LYS A 327 13.27 -1.05 5.87
N HIS A 328 12.33 -0.32 5.27
CA HIS A 328 12.31 -0.08 3.84
C HIS A 328 12.34 1.42 3.53
N PRO A 329 13.53 2.06 3.59
CA PRO A 329 13.70 3.42 3.10
C PRO A 329 13.23 3.56 1.64
N ILE A 330 12.65 4.70 1.30
CA ILE A 330 12.07 4.96 -0.02
C ILE A 330 13.19 5.23 -1.04
N PRO A 331 13.27 4.47 -2.14
CA PRO A 331 14.24 4.74 -3.21
C PRO A 331 14.03 6.14 -3.82
N PHE A 332 15.12 6.87 -4.02
CA PHE A 332 15.18 8.24 -4.54
C PHE A 332 14.49 9.30 -3.68
N GLY A 333 13.97 8.95 -2.50
CA GLY A 333 13.51 9.90 -1.47
C GLY A 333 14.44 9.90 -0.27
N GLU A 334 14.70 8.70 0.27
CA GLU A 334 15.46 8.51 1.51
C GLU A 334 16.85 7.90 1.28
N TYR A 335 17.07 7.25 0.14
CA TYR A 335 18.38 6.77 -0.29
C TYR A 335 18.43 6.69 -1.82
N VAL A 336 19.61 6.48 -2.39
CA VAL A 336 19.77 6.32 -3.85
C VAL A 336 20.35 4.92 -4.14
N PRO A 337 19.55 3.97 -4.67
CA PRO A 337 20.09 2.69 -5.09
C PRO A 337 21.06 2.89 -6.25
N ASP A 338 22.17 2.13 -6.33
CA ASP A 338 23.17 2.25 -7.40
C ASP A 338 23.60 3.71 -7.67
N ARG A 339 23.90 4.46 -6.59
CA ARG A 339 24.07 5.92 -6.60
C ARG A 339 24.97 6.43 -7.72
N ASP A 340 26.13 5.81 -7.94
CA ASP A 340 27.09 6.23 -8.96
C ASP A 340 26.50 6.21 -10.38
N PHE A 341 25.70 5.19 -10.68
CA PHE A 341 25.03 5.07 -11.97
C PHE A 341 24.02 6.21 -12.18
N TRP A 342 23.14 6.45 -11.22
CA TRP A 342 22.14 7.51 -11.34
C TRP A 342 22.74 8.91 -11.28
N TYR A 343 23.79 9.11 -10.47
CA TYR A 343 24.51 10.37 -10.41
C TYR A 343 25.14 10.72 -11.77
N SER A 344 25.61 9.72 -12.52
CA SER A 344 26.13 9.94 -13.88
C SER A 344 25.06 10.41 -14.88
N LEU A 345 23.78 10.12 -14.62
CA LEU A 345 22.65 10.46 -15.49
C LEU A 345 21.98 11.79 -15.08
N ALA A 346 21.90 12.05 -13.78
CA ALA A 346 21.17 13.20 -13.22
C ALA A 346 21.88 13.75 -11.96
N PRO A 347 23.10 14.32 -12.11
CA PRO A 347 23.93 14.72 -10.97
C PRO A 347 23.26 15.76 -10.08
N ASP A 348 22.58 16.74 -10.66
CA ASP A 348 21.89 17.79 -9.89
C ASP A 348 20.76 17.20 -9.03
N LEU A 349 19.98 16.26 -9.58
CA LEU A 349 18.87 15.64 -8.87
C LEU A 349 19.35 14.71 -7.76
N ILE A 350 20.31 13.83 -8.08
CA ILE A 350 20.86 12.84 -7.13
C ILE A 350 21.71 13.54 -6.07
N GLY A 351 22.37 14.64 -6.42
CA GLY A 351 23.17 15.46 -5.51
C GLY A 351 22.36 16.11 -4.39
N MET A 352 21.04 16.33 -4.57
CA MET A 352 20.17 16.85 -3.50
C MET A 352 20.05 15.88 -2.31
N ILE A 353 20.19 14.58 -2.55
CA ILE A 353 20.11 13.56 -1.50
C ILE A 353 21.51 13.44 -0.89
N GLY A 354 21.86 14.36 0.02
CA GLY A 354 23.19 14.46 0.61
C GLY A 354 23.58 13.28 1.51
N ARG A 355 22.60 12.63 2.14
CA ARG A 355 22.77 11.42 2.96
C ARG A 355 21.64 10.43 2.66
N GLY A 356 21.92 9.14 2.80
CA GLY A 356 20.92 8.09 2.64
C GLY A 356 20.63 7.39 3.96
N TYR A 357 19.36 7.06 4.23
CA TYR A 357 19.03 6.16 5.33
C TYR A 357 19.46 4.73 5.02
N SER A 358 19.99 4.05 6.03
CA SER A 358 20.24 2.62 6.05
C SER A 358 18.95 1.87 6.39
N PRO A 359 18.70 0.70 5.78
CA PRO A 359 17.63 -0.19 6.21
C PRO A 359 17.81 -0.64 7.65
N GLY A 360 16.72 -0.59 8.42
CA GLY A 360 16.65 -1.12 9.78
C GLY A 360 16.73 -2.64 9.85
N GLU A 361 17.36 -3.14 10.92
CA GLU A 361 17.54 -4.58 11.17
C GLU A 361 16.76 -5.08 12.41
N ARG A 362 16.29 -4.16 13.27
CA ARG A 362 15.53 -4.46 14.50
C ARG A 362 14.15 -5.05 14.20
N ASP A 363 13.53 -5.69 15.18
CA ASP A 363 12.15 -6.18 15.04
C ASP A 363 11.16 -5.03 14.84
N SER A 364 10.08 -5.26 14.09
CA SER A 364 9.07 -4.23 13.79
C SER A 364 8.09 -3.98 14.93
N ILE A 365 8.48 -4.26 16.17
CA ILE A 365 7.66 -4.15 17.36
C ILE A 365 8.37 -3.26 18.37
N LEU A 366 7.63 -2.27 18.87
CA LEU A 366 8.01 -1.49 20.05
C LEU A 366 7.28 -2.06 21.26
N GLU A 367 8.03 -2.41 22.30
CA GLU A 367 7.47 -2.78 23.61
C GLU A 367 7.33 -1.52 24.48
N ILE A 368 6.11 -1.20 24.87
CA ILE A 368 5.75 0.01 25.62
C ILE A 368 4.96 -0.43 26.85
N GLY A 369 5.66 -0.75 27.93
CA GLY A 369 5.08 -1.45 29.06
C GLY A 369 4.47 -2.79 28.60
N ASP A 370 3.18 -2.98 28.83
CA ASP A 370 2.44 -4.18 28.40
C ASP A 370 1.94 -4.12 26.94
N ILE A 371 2.11 -2.98 26.25
CA ILE A 371 1.66 -2.79 24.88
C ILE A 371 2.76 -3.22 23.91
N LYS A 372 2.43 -4.14 23.00
CA LYS A 372 3.29 -4.50 21.85
C LYS A 372 2.78 -3.82 20.60
N ALA A 373 3.44 -2.75 20.17
CA ALA A 373 3.03 -1.95 19.01
C ALA A 373 3.83 -2.32 17.76
N GLY A 374 3.17 -2.88 16.76
CA GLY A 374 3.77 -3.07 15.43
C GLY A 374 3.93 -1.72 14.75
N THR A 375 5.14 -1.32 14.38
CA THR A 375 5.42 0.05 13.90
C THR A 375 5.85 0.06 12.43
N TYR A 376 5.25 0.97 11.66
CA TYR A 376 5.45 1.12 10.21
C TYR A 376 5.60 2.60 9.86
N ILE A 377 6.80 3.04 9.53
CA ILE A 377 7.06 4.46 9.30
C ILE A 377 6.65 4.85 7.87
N CYS A 378 5.66 5.73 7.76
CA CYS A 378 5.23 6.39 6.52
C CYS A 378 4.88 5.42 5.38
N TYR A 379 5.77 5.26 4.40
CA TYR A 379 5.55 4.39 3.24
C TYR A 379 5.48 2.90 3.61
N ASP A 380 6.06 2.49 4.74
CA ASP A 380 6.03 1.11 5.24
C ASP A 380 4.60 0.52 5.33
N ILE A 381 3.56 1.36 5.44
CA ILE A 381 2.15 0.94 5.48
C ILE A 381 1.69 0.16 4.23
N VAL A 382 2.39 0.31 3.10
CA VAL A 382 2.09 -0.43 1.88
C VAL A 382 2.77 -1.80 1.82
N ASP A 383 3.67 -2.10 2.75
CA ASP A 383 4.48 -3.31 2.76
C ASP A 383 3.73 -4.51 3.37
N ASP A 384 3.41 -5.50 2.53
CA ASP A 384 2.71 -6.71 2.93
C ASP A 384 3.53 -7.60 3.89
N VAL A 385 4.86 -7.59 3.78
CA VAL A 385 5.76 -8.45 4.57
C VAL A 385 5.96 -7.85 5.96
N LEU A 386 6.30 -6.57 6.02
CA LEU A 386 6.57 -5.88 7.28
C LEU A 386 5.36 -5.93 8.23
N ILE A 387 4.17 -5.72 7.67
CA ILE A 387 2.92 -5.74 8.45
C ILE A 387 2.66 -7.13 9.02
N ARG A 388 2.81 -8.14 8.18
CA ARG A 388 2.67 -9.53 8.59
C ARG A 388 3.68 -9.89 9.68
N ASP A 389 4.94 -9.48 9.53
CA ASP A 389 6.00 -9.83 10.47
C ASP A 389 5.77 -9.23 11.85
N ALA A 390 5.25 -7.99 11.95
CA ALA A 390 4.92 -7.43 13.26
C ALA A 390 3.76 -8.18 13.95
N VAL A 391 2.73 -8.59 13.20
CA VAL A 391 1.63 -9.39 13.78
C VAL A 391 2.11 -10.78 14.21
N LEU A 392 2.99 -11.41 13.43
CA LEU A 392 3.61 -12.69 13.81
C LEU A 392 4.52 -12.58 15.02
N GLY A 393 5.20 -11.44 15.19
CA GLY A 393 5.99 -11.14 16.38
C GLY A 393 5.15 -10.79 17.62
N GLY A 394 3.82 -10.73 17.49
CA GLY A 394 2.91 -10.55 18.62
C GLY A 394 2.39 -9.13 18.82
N ALA A 395 2.45 -8.27 17.80
CA ALA A 395 1.84 -6.95 17.86
C ALA A 395 0.33 -7.04 18.21
N THR A 396 -0.10 -6.20 19.14
CA THR A 396 -1.48 -6.12 19.66
C THR A 396 -2.21 -4.85 19.20
N VAL A 397 -1.46 -3.86 18.74
CA VAL A 397 -1.88 -2.62 18.08
C VAL A 397 -0.84 -2.25 17.02
N LEU A 398 -1.21 -1.45 16.03
CA LEU A 398 -0.33 -1.00 14.95
C LEU A 398 -0.15 0.52 14.98
N PHE A 399 1.08 1.01 14.91
CA PHE A 399 1.42 2.43 14.79
C PHE A 399 1.97 2.72 13.40
N ALA A 400 1.40 3.74 12.76
CA ALA A 400 1.81 4.22 11.45
C ALA A 400 2.19 5.71 11.52
N PRO A 401 3.32 6.07 12.15
CA PRO A 401 3.79 7.46 12.17
C PRO A 401 4.20 7.89 10.75
N SER A 402 3.82 9.09 10.33
CA SER A 402 4.07 9.58 8.97
C SER A 402 4.40 11.07 8.94
N ASN A 403 5.23 11.52 8.01
CA ASN A 403 5.38 12.93 7.68
C ASN A 403 4.90 13.15 6.26
N ASN A 404 3.71 13.76 6.10
CA ASN A 404 3.14 14.04 4.79
C ASN A 404 3.38 15.49 4.33
N ALA A 405 4.27 16.25 4.99
CA ALA A 405 4.48 17.66 4.70
C ALA A 405 4.95 17.91 3.25
N ASP A 406 5.75 17.01 2.71
CA ASP A 406 6.26 17.06 1.35
C ASP A 406 5.18 16.91 0.26
N PHE A 407 4.00 16.39 0.62
CA PHE A 407 2.93 16.07 -0.34
C PHE A 407 1.80 17.08 -0.37
N GLY A 408 1.82 18.11 0.48
CA GLY A 408 0.86 19.20 0.40
C GLY A 408 -0.60 18.78 0.70
N LYS A 409 -1.54 19.67 0.35
CA LYS A 409 -2.99 19.36 0.33
C LYS A 409 -3.35 18.59 -0.95
N THR A 410 -2.84 17.37 -1.11
CA THR A 410 -3.10 16.48 -2.24
C THR A 410 -3.79 15.19 -1.81
N ASP A 411 -3.97 14.25 -2.74
CA ASP A 411 -4.60 12.96 -2.47
C ASP A 411 -3.70 11.98 -1.69
N GLU A 412 -2.40 12.27 -1.53
CA GLU A 412 -1.46 11.33 -0.89
C GLU A 412 -1.89 10.90 0.52
N PRO A 413 -2.21 11.82 1.47
CA PRO A 413 -2.58 11.39 2.82
C PRO A 413 -3.88 10.59 2.84
N ALA A 414 -4.83 10.89 1.94
CA ALA A 414 -6.07 10.11 1.79
C ALA A 414 -5.78 8.70 1.26
N GLN A 415 -4.85 8.59 0.30
CA GLN A 415 -4.42 7.31 -0.27
C GLN A 415 -3.68 6.47 0.77
N GLN A 416 -2.85 7.08 1.61
CA GLN A 416 -2.17 6.42 2.73
C GLN A 416 -3.17 5.93 3.78
N LEU A 417 -4.12 6.76 4.20
CA LEU A 417 -5.17 6.37 5.15
C LEU A 417 -6.05 5.20 4.67
N ALA A 418 -6.25 5.09 3.35
CA ALA A 418 -6.94 3.93 2.80
C ALA A 418 -6.15 2.62 2.98
N PHE A 419 -4.81 2.66 2.91
CA PHE A 419 -4.00 1.51 3.32
C PHE A 419 -4.17 1.27 4.81
N ALA A 420 -3.96 2.28 5.66
CA ALA A 420 -4.11 2.14 7.11
C ALA A 420 -5.43 1.45 7.51
N ARG A 421 -6.56 1.89 6.94
CA ARG A 421 -7.86 1.26 7.16
C ARG A 421 -7.93 -0.18 6.68
N LEU A 422 -7.38 -0.50 5.51
CA LEU A 422 -7.33 -1.88 5.02
C LEU A 422 -6.41 -2.76 5.87
N ARG A 423 -5.29 -2.22 6.37
CA ARG A 423 -4.34 -2.95 7.21
C ARG A 423 -4.92 -3.25 8.59
N SER A 424 -5.74 -2.38 9.16
CA SER A 424 -6.44 -2.68 10.42
C SER A 424 -7.36 -3.90 10.26
N MET A 425 -8.17 -3.94 9.19
CA MET A 425 -9.03 -5.10 8.86
C MET A 425 -8.24 -6.34 8.45
N GLU A 426 -7.16 -6.19 7.68
CA GLU A 426 -6.33 -7.30 7.20
C GLU A 426 -5.71 -8.04 8.38
N THR A 427 -5.24 -7.30 9.38
CA THR A 427 -4.54 -7.85 10.54
C THR A 427 -5.46 -8.15 11.72
N GLY A 428 -6.66 -7.56 11.75
CA GLY A 428 -7.52 -7.58 12.92
C GLY A 428 -6.87 -6.87 14.12
N ARG A 429 -6.28 -5.70 13.88
CA ARG A 429 -5.64 -4.86 14.90
C ARG A 429 -6.14 -3.42 14.78
N SER A 430 -6.25 -2.73 15.90
CA SER A 430 -6.39 -1.28 15.86
C SER A 430 -5.15 -0.66 15.23
N LEU A 431 -5.34 0.38 14.44
CA LEU A 431 -4.25 1.08 13.77
C LEU A 431 -4.32 2.58 14.04
N VAL A 432 -3.24 3.13 14.57
CA VAL A 432 -3.07 4.55 14.90
C VAL A 432 -2.12 5.17 13.87
N GLN A 433 -2.65 5.93 12.93
CA GLN A 433 -1.84 6.72 12.00
C GLN A 433 -1.79 8.17 12.49
N ALA A 434 -0.58 8.63 12.83
CA ALA A 434 -0.32 10.01 13.22
C ALA A 434 0.57 10.67 12.16
N SER A 435 0.17 11.85 11.69
CA SER A 435 0.92 12.65 10.73
C SER A 435 1.35 13.99 11.32
N THR A 436 2.50 14.53 10.89
CA THR A 436 2.97 15.86 11.31
C THR A 436 2.05 16.98 10.85
N VAL A 437 1.60 16.94 9.59
CA VAL A 437 0.66 17.92 8.98
C VAL A 437 -0.40 17.26 8.10
N GLY A 438 -0.30 15.96 7.82
CA GLY A 438 -1.27 15.24 6.98
C GLY A 438 -2.55 14.92 7.74
N MET A 439 -3.46 14.18 7.09
CA MET A 439 -4.62 13.64 7.80
C MET A 439 -4.17 12.51 8.73
N SER A 440 -4.60 12.58 9.99
CA SER A 440 -4.36 11.54 10.99
C SER A 440 -5.66 10.80 11.30
N ALA A 441 -5.59 9.50 11.57
CA ALA A 441 -6.77 8.71 11.92
C ALA A 441 -6.43 7.52 12.81
N ILE A 442 -7.41 7.12 13.60
CA ILE A 442 -7.39 5.88 14.38
C ILE A 442 -8.48 4.96 13.88
N TYR A 443 -8.11 3.74 13.49
CA TYR A 443 -9.05 2.72 13.02
C TYR A 443 -9.17 1.56 14.02
N SER A 444 -10.40 1.07 14.21
CA SER A 444 -10.65 -0.18 14.95
C SER A 444 -10.15 -1.40 14.15
N PRO A 445 -10.07 -2.60 14.76
CA PRO A 445 -9.78 -3.86 14.05
C PRO A 445 -10.76 -4.13 12.90
N GLU A 446 -11.98 -3.61 12.98
CA GLU A 446 -13.00 -3.71 11.94
C GLU A 446 -12.90 -2.61 10.88
N GLY A 447 -11.88 -1.75 10.95
CA GLY A 447 -11.71 -0.63 10.03
C GLY A 447 -12.75 0.47 10.22
N ARG A 448 -13.31 0.64 11.43
CA ARG A 448 -14.14 1.81 11.76
C ARG A 448 -13.24 2.96 12.18
N THR A 449 -13.51 4.17 11.69
CA THR A 449 -12.87 5.38 12.22
C THR A 449 -13.30 5.58 13.67
N LEU A 450 -12.33 5.63 14.59
CA LEU A 450 -12.53 5.95 16.00
C LEU A 450 -12.29 7.43 16.28
N ALA A 451 -11.27 8.01 15.64
CA ALA A 451 -10.97 9.45 15.64
C ALA A 451 -10.23 9.83 14.35
N GLU A 452 -10.33 11.10 13.95
CA GLU A 452 -9.66 11.68 12.78
C GLU A 452 -9.28 13.14 13.07
N LEU A 453 -8.14 13.59 12.53
CA LEU A 453 -7.76 14.99 12.46
C LEU A 453 -7.62 15.41 10.99
N PRO A 454 -8.08 16.62 10.63
CA PRO A 454 -7.83 17.17 9.30
C PRO A 454 -6.34 17.45 9.11
N TRP A 455 -5.89 17.55 7.85
CA TRP A 455 -4.54 18.03 7.55
C TRP A 455 -4.37 19.51 7.97
N TYR A 456 -3.13 19.93 8.20
CA TYR A 456 -2.73 21.31 8.48
C TYR A 456 -3.49 21.99 9.61
N GLU A 457 -3.78 21.24 10.67
CA GLU A 457 -4.35 21.75 11.93
C GLU A 457 -3.70 21.02 13.11
N PRO A 458 -3.20 21.72 14.15
CA PRO A 458 -2.63 21.04 15.31
C PRO A 458 -3.76 20.37 16.11
N GLY A 459 -3.50 19.19 16.66
CA GLY A 459 -4.51 18.48 17.43
C GLY A 459 -4.02 17.18 18.06
N VAL A 460 -4.87 16.60 18.91
CA VAL A 460 -4.60 15.31 19.55
C VAL A 460 -5.85 14.43 19.48
N MET A 461 -5.68 13.18 19.05
CA MET A 461 -6.70 12.15 19.14
C MET A 461 -6.45 11.31 20.39
N ILE A 462 -7.35 11.37 21.37
CA ILE A 462 -7.28 10.58 22.61
C ILE A 462 -8.36 9.52 22.55
N VAL A 463 -7.98 8.24 22.42
CA VAL A 463 -8.91 7.13 22.20
C VAL A 463 -8.49 5.89 22.98
N ASP A 464 -9.46 5.23 23.62
CA ASP A 464 -9.34 3.86 24.10
C ASP A 464 -9.37 2.89 22.91
N VAL A 465 -8.20 2.48 22.42
CA VAL A 465 -8.08 1.59 21.27
C VAL A 465 -8.16 0.12 21.71
N PRO A 466 -8.97 -0.73 21.04
CA PRO A 466 -8.96 -2.16 21.31
C PRO A 466 -7.59 -2.78 21.00
N LEU A 467 -7.02 -3.50 21.95
CA LEU A 467 -5.88 -4.39 21.73
C LEU A 467 -6.40 -5.76 21.32
N ALA A 468 -5.80 -6.37 20.30
CA ALA A 468 -6.29 -7.64 19.77
C ALA A 468 -5.17 -8.66 19.56
N ASP A 469 -5.52 -9.95 19.64
CA ASP A 469 -4.65 -11.07 19.30
C ASP A 469 -5.25 -11.94 18.19
N GLY A 470 -4.65 -13.11 17.94
CA GLY A 470 -5.06 -14.02 16.88
C GLY A 470 -4.53 -13.61 15.50
N MET A 471 -4.73 -14.48 14.52
CA MET A 471 -4.24 -14.30 13.16
C MET A 471 -5.37 -14.48 12.16
N THR A 472 -5.55 -13.49 11.30
CA THR A 472 -6.45 -13.62 10.15
C THR A 472 -5.83 -14.56 9.10
N PRO A 473 -6.63 -15.16 8.21
CA PRO A 473 -6.12 -15.95 7.10
C PRO A 473 -5.19 -15.15 6.17
N ALA A 474 -5.46 -13.86 5.99
CA ALA A 474 -4.61 -12.96 5.23
C ALA A 474 -3.19 -12.89 5.81
N VAL A 475 -3.05 -12.66 7.11
CA VAL A 475 -1.75 -12.63 7.80
C VAL A 475 -1.08 -14.00 7.75
N LEU A 476 -1.82 -15.07 8.05
CA LEU A 476 -1.26 -16.42 8.13
C LEU A 476 -0.64 -16.86 6.79
N LEU A 477 -1.40 -16.71 5.70
CA LEU A 477 -0.99 -17.13 4.36
C LEU A 477 -0.06 -16.13 3.68
N GLY A 478 -0.20 -14.84 4.00
CA GLY A 478 0.63 -13.73 3.51
C GLY A 478 0.85 -13.78 1.99
N ARG A 479 2.12 -13.60 1.59
CA ARG A 479 2.54 -13.61 0.18
C ARG A 479 2.26 -14.93 -0.55
N GLY A 480 1.99 -16.02 0.17
CA GLY A 480 1.56 -17.28 -0.41
C GLY A 480 0.28 -17.14 -1.25
N ILE A 481 -0.64 -16.26 -0.85
CA ILE A 481 -1.87 -15.96 -1.61
C ILE A 481 -1.50 -15.34 -2.96
N GLU A 482 -0.72 -14.26 -2.95
CA GLU A 482 -0.29 -13.55 -4.16
C GLU A 482 0.43 -14.47 -5.13
N ILE A 483 1.44 -15.21 -4.64
CA ILE A 483 2.24 -16.12 -5.47
C ILE A 483 1.34 -17.19 -6.08
N THR A 484 0.46 -17.81 -5.29
CA THR A 484 -0.41 -18.89 -5.77
C THR A 484 -1.37 -18.38 -6.86
N LEU A 485 -2.01 -17.23 -6.64
CA LEU A 485 -2.95 -16.64 -7.60
C LEU A 485 -2.23 -16.17 -8.88
N GLY A 486 -1.05 -15.56 -8.73
CA GLY A 486 -0.20 -15.15 -9.86
C GLY A 486 0.24 -16.34 -10.71
N MET A 487 0.75 -17.39 -10.06
CA MET A 487 1.20 -18.61 -10.72
C MET A 487 0.05 -19.42 -11.33
N LEU A 488 -1.15 -19.40 -10.74
CA LEU A 488 -2.36 -19.95 -11.35
C LEU A 488 -2.64 -19.26 -12.69
N GLY A 489 -2.61 -17.92 -12.72
CA GLY A 489 -2.83 -17.15 -13.94
C GLY A 489 -1.82 -17.48 -15.04
N LEU A 490 -0.54 -17.53 -14.68
CA LEU A 490 0.55 -17.88 -15.58
C LEU A 490 0.46 -19.33 -16.08
N GLY A 491 0.16 -20.28 -15.18
CA GLY A 491 -0.01 -21.70 -15.49
C GLY A 491 -1.15 -21.96 -16.47
N LEU A 492 -2.30 -21.29 -16.29
CA LEU A 492 -3.43 -21.37 -17.22
C LEU A 492 -3.06 -20.82 -18.61
N LEU A 493 -2.32 -19.71 -18.67
CA LEU A 493 -1.85 -19.13 -19.92
C LEU A 493 -0.88 -20.06 -20.67
N ILE A 494 0.09 -20.64 -19.97
CA ILE A 494 1.09 -21.54 -20.55
C ILE A 494 0.44 -22.86 -20.99
N GLY A 495 -0.36 -23.48 -20.12
CA GLY A 495 -1.03 -24.76 -20.40
C GLY A 495 -1.98 -24.70 -21.59
N ALA A 496 -2.65 -23.56 -21.80
CA ALA A 496 -3.47 -23.35 -22.99
C ALA A 496 -2.63 -23.30 -24.28
N GLY A 497 -1.38 -22.81 -24.22
CA GLY A 497 -0.45 -22.73 -25.36
C GLY A 497 0.12 -24.08 -25.80
N SER A 498 0.53 -24.94 -24.85
CA SER A 498 1.24 -26.20 -25.12
C SER A 498 0.41 -27.21 -25.93
N SER A 499 -0.91 -27.22 -25.75
CA SER A 499 -1.81 -28.18 -26.41
C SER A 499 -1.97 -27.97 -27.92
N LYS A 500 -1.76 -26.75 -28.42
CA LYS A 500 -1.88 -26.45 -29.86
C LYS A 500 -0.69 -27.00 -30.64
N THR A 501 0.51 -26.91 -30.06
CA THR A 501 1.74 -27.50 -30.58
C THR A 501 1.67 -29.03 -30.60
N GLN A 502 1.00 -29.62 -29.60
CA GLN A 502 0.78 -31.06 -29.50
C GLN A 502 -0.23 -31.56 -30.55
N ARG A 503 -1.37 -30.87 -30.75
CA ARG A 503 -2.32 -31.20 -31.83
C ARG A 503 -1.72 -31.06 -33.24
N MET A 504 -0.85 -30.08 -33.46
CA MET A 504 -0.13 -29.93 -34.74
C MET A 504 0.91 -31.03 -34.95
N ARG A 505 1.63 -31.44 -33.89
CA ARG A 505 2.54 -32.59 -33.93
C ARG A 505 1.79 -33.89 -34.22
N ASP A 506 0.68 -34.17 -33.54
CA ASP A 506 -0.10 -35.39 -33.74
C ASP A 506 -0.72 -35.47 -35.14
N SER A 507 -1.11 -34.32 -35.70
CA SER A 507 -1.61 -34.23 -37.09
C SER A 507 -0.49 -34.48 -38.11
N ALA A 508 0.71 -33.94 -37.88
CA ALA A 508 1.87 -34.18 -38.74
C ALA A 508 2.35 -35.65 -38.70
N THR A 509 2.28 -36.30 -37.53
CA THR A 509 2.60 -37.74 -37.40
C THR A 509 1.58 -38.62 -38.09
N ARG A 510 0.28 -38.28 -38.04
CA ARG A 510 -0.77 -39.01 -38.79
C ARG A 510 -0.67 -38.88 -40.30
N ILE A 511 -0.12 -37.78 -40.81
CA ILE A 511 0.11 -37.57 -42.25
C ILE A 511 1.34 -38.38 -42.74
N ARG A 512 2.32 -38.68 -41.87
CA ARG A 512 3.49 -39.50 -42.23
C ARG A 512 3.27 -41.01 -42.15
N LEU A 513 2.19 -41.45 -41.49
CA LEU A 513 1.81 -42.86 -41.35
C LEU A 513 0.73 -43.31 -42.36
N ARG A 514 0.33 -42.42 -43.26
CA ARG A 514 -0.45 -42.70 -44.47
C ARG A 514 0.44 -42.46 -45.67
#